data_AF-A0A845X9I5-F1
#
_entry.id   AF-A0A845X9I5-F1
#
_cell.length_a   1.000
_cell.length_b   1.000
_cell.length_c   1.000
_cell.angle_alpha   90.00
_cell.angle_beta   90.00
_cell.angle_gamma   90.00
#
_symmetry.space_group_name_H-M   'P 1'
#
loop_
_entity.id
_entity.type
_entity.pdbx_description
1 polymer ?
#
loop_
_entity_poly.entity_id
_entity_poly.type
_entity_poly.pdbx_seq_one_letter_code
_entity_poly.pdbx_strand_id
1 'polypeptide(L)'
;MPRKPAQSNAIPKIAALREEIGLTQQELAVYIGVSTNTIQNWENGKAGIDQFEKIIKLCTVLGCELEDLIEYSDDQKGKSTAFSLDELRQLRKKWLD
;
A
#
# COMPACT_ATOMS: atom_id res chain seq x y z
N MET A 1 6.10 -2.67 -26.54
CA MET A 1 4.77 -2.02 -26.57
C MET A 1 4.49 -1.42 -25.21
N PRO A 2 4.09 -0.14 -25.09
CA PRO A 2 3.55 0.35 -23.83
C PRO A 2 2.24 -0.38 -23.56
N ARG A 3 2.08 -0.99 -22.39
CA ARG A 3 0.78 -1.58 -22.00
C ARG A 3 -0.24 -0.45 -21.98
N LYS A 4 -1.30 -0.59 -22.79
CA LYS A 4 -2.46 0.30 -22.72
C LYS A 4 -3.01 0.21 -21.30
N PRO A 5 -3.14 1.32 -20.55
CA PRO A 5 -3.69 1.23 -19.21
C PRO A 5 -5.12 0.71 -19.34
N ALA A 6 -5.43 -0.39 -18.65
CA ALA A 6 -6.80 -0.79 -18.46
C ALA A 6 -7.48 0.35 -17.71
N GLN A 7 -8.47 1.00 -18.34
CA GLN A 7 -9.27 2.02 -17.67
C GLN A 7 -10.09 1.30 -16.60
N SER A 8 -9.64 1.42 -15.35
CA SER A 8 -10.38 0.96 -14.18
C SER A 8 -11.42 2.02 -13.82
N ASN A 9 -12.64 1.59 -13.53
CA ASN A 9 -13.68 2.46 -12.96
C ASN A 9 -13.57 2.55 -11.43
N ALA A 10 -12.55 1.91 -10.82
CA ALA A 10 -12.36 1.94 -9.38
C ALA A 10 -11.90 3.32 -8.92
N ILE A 11 -12.57 3.84 -7.89
CA ILE A 11 -12.20 5.09 -7.23
C ILE A 11 -11.22 4.75 -6.09
N PRO A 12 -9.96 5.24 -6.12
CA PRO A 12 -9.01 5.01 -5.03
C PRO A 12 -9.47 5.70 -3.75
N LYS A 13 -9.34 4.99 -2.62
CA LYS A 13 -9.62 5.53 -1.28
C LYS A 13 -8.38 5.84 -0.45
N ILE A 14 -7.19 5.66 -1.03
CA ILE A 14 -5.91 5.73 -0.32
C ILE A 14 -5.69 7.11 0.32
N ALA A 15 -6.02 8.19 -0.39
CA ALA A 15 -5.87 9.55 0.14
C ALA A 15 -6.71 9.79 1.40
N ALA A 16 -8.00 9.40 1.35
CA ALA A 16 -8.92 9.56 2.47
C ALA A 16 -8.46 8.76 3.70
N LEU A 17 -8.03 7.50 3.50
CA LEU A 17 -7.53 6.64 4.58
C LEU A 17 -6.21 7.17 5.17
N ARG A 18 -5.31 7.66 4.32
CA ARG A 18 -4.04 8.29 4.75
C ARG A 18 -4.31 9.54 5.60
N GLU A 19 -5.26 10.37 5.20
CA GLU A 19 -5.63 11.60 5.90
C GLU A 19 -6.31 11.33 7.24
N GLU A 20 -7.14 10.29 7.32
CA GLU A 20 -7.79 9.84 8.56
C GLU A 20 -6.77 9.51 9.67
N ILE A 21 -5.62 8.94 9.29
CA ILE A 21 -4.51 8.64 10.22
C ILE A 21 -3.46 9.75 10.29
N GLY A 22 -3.69 10.90 9.64
CA GLY A 22 -2.87 12.10 9.75
C GLY A 22 -1.49 12.01 9.11
N LEU A 23 -1.34 11.20 8.05
CA LEU A 23 -0.07 11.05 7.33
C LEU A 23 -0.02 11.91 6.06
N THR A 24 1.17 12.39 5.71
CA THR A 24 1.50 12.93 4.38
C THR A 24 1.77 11.81 3.38
N GLN A 25 1.71 12.11 2.07
CA GLN A 25 2.06 11.13 1.02
C GLN A 25 3.50 10.61 1.17
N GLN A 26 4.43 11.49 1.59
CA GLN A 26 5.83 11.12 1.81
C GLN A 26 5.98 10.18 2.99
N GLU A 27 5.33 10.44 4.11
CA GLU A 27 5.36 9.55 5.28
C GLU A 27 4.79 8.17 4.92
N LEU A 28 3.62 8.11 4.26
CA LEU A 28 3.05 6.84 3.82
C LEU A 28 4.00 6.07 2.90
N ALA A 29 4.65 6.76 1.95
CA ALA A 29 5.62 6.16 1.05
C ALA A 29 6.81 5.52 1.80
N VAL A 30 7.32 6.22 2.83
CA VAL A 30 8.40 5.71 3.69
C VAL A 30 7.96 4.45 4.44
N TYR A 31 6.77 4.45 5.04
CA TYR A 31 6.28 3.29 5.79
C TYR A 31 6.18 2.04 4.91
N ILE A 32 5.63 2.17 3.71
CA ILE A 32 5.42 1.01 2.84
C ILE A 32 6.63 0.66 1.95
N GLY A 33 7.69 1.48 1.97
CA GLY A 33 8.91 1.25 1.19
C GLY A 33 8.77 1.53 -0.31
N VAL A 34 8.01 2.56 -0.70
CA VAL A 34 7.89 3.01 -2.11
C VAL A 34 8.23 4.49 -2.28
N SER A 35 8.19 5.00 -3.50
CA SER A 35 8.36 6.44 -3.77
C SER A 35 7.09 7.24 -3.49
N THR A 36 7.21 8.52 -3.12
CA THR A 36 6.06 9.44 -2.98
C THR A 36 5.23 9.52 -4.27
N ASN A 37 5.89 9.47 -5.44
CA ASN A 37 5.20 9.45 -6.74
C ASN A 37 4.36 8.17 -6.94
N THR A 38 4.77 7.04 -6.36
CA THR A 38 3.98 5.80 -6.36
C THR A 38 2.68 6.00 -5.59
N ILE A 39 2.75 6.57 -4.37
CA ILE A 39 1.55 6.93 -3.58
C ILE A 39 0.65 7.88 -4.36
N GLN A 40 1.22 8.94 -4.92
CA GLN A 40 0.48 9.92 -5.72
C GLN A 40 -0.23 9.26 -6.91
N ASN A 41 0.42 8.33 -7.60
CA ASN A 41 -0.20 7.61 -8.72
C ASN A 41 -1.37 6.73 -8.26
N TRP A 42 -1.22 6.04 -7.13
CA TRP A 42 -2.31 5.23 -6.58
C TRP A 42 -3.49 6.08 -6.13
N GLU A 43 -3.26 7.20 -5.43
CA GLU A 43 -4.30 8.13 -5.00
C GLU A 43 -5.07 8.76 -6.18
N ASN A 44 -4.40 8.97 -7.31
CA ASN A 44 -5.00 9.56 -8.51
C ASN A 44 -5.60 8.54 -9.49
N GLY A 45 -5.69 7.26 -9.12
CA GLY A 45 -6.30 6.24 -9.99
C GLY A 45 -5.44 5.87 -11.20
N LYS A 46 -4.14 6.19 -11.15
CA LYS A 46 -3.20 5.93 -12.24
C LYS A 46 -2.57 4.54 -12.05
N ALA A 47 -1.36 4.35 -12.58
CA ALA A 47 -0.64 3.08 -12.56
C ALA A 47 -0.66 2.41 -11.17
N GLY A 48 -1.13 1.16 -11.11
CA GLY A 48 -1.14 0.33 -9.89
C GLY A 48 -2.53 -0.05 -9.39
N ILE A 49 -3.58 0.74 -9.66
CA ILE A 49 -4.94 0.42 -9.21
C ILE A 49 -5.49 -0.86 -9.83
N ASP A 50 -5.19 -1.11 -11.10
CA ASP A 50 -5.57 -2.33 -11.80
C ASP A 50 -4.97 -3.59 -11.17
N GLN A 51 -3.81 -3.47 -10.52
CA GLN A 51 -3.16 -4.58 -9.81
C GLN A 51 -3.93 -4.92 -8.54
N PHE A 52 -4.39 -3.93 -7.76
CA PHE A 52 -5.21 -4.18 -6.58
C PHE A 52 -6.53 -4.88 -6.95
N GLU A 53 -7.21 -4.46 -8.02
CA GLU A 53 -8.43 -5.15 -8.48
C GLU A 53 -8.18 -6.61 -8.88
N LYS A 54 -7.05 -6.90 -9.53
CA LYS A 54 -6.67 -8.27 -9.87
C LYS A 54 -6.41 -9.12 -8.63
N ILE A 55 -5.74 -8.57 -7.63
CA ILE A 55 -5.47 -9.26 -6.36
C ILE A 55 -6.78 -9.55 -5.62
N ILE A 56 -7.70 -8.58 -5.53
CA ILE A 56 -9.03 -8.77 -4.91
C ILE A 56 -9.79 -9.91 -5.62
N LYS A 57 -9.79 -9.91 -6.96
CA LYS A 57 -10.41 -10.98 -7.75
C LYS A 57 -9.74 -12.34 -7.50
N LEU A 58 -8.41 -12.36 -7.37
CA LEU A 58 -7.65 -13.58 -7.09
C LEU A 58 -8.04 -14.16 -5.72
N CYS A 59 -8.02 -13.36 -4.65
CA CYS A 59 -8.48 -13.75 -3.32
C CYS A 59 -9.93 -14.28 -3.34
N THR A 60 -10.81 -13.63 -4.10
CA THR A 60 -12.21 -14.04 -4.22
C THR A 60 -12.36 -15.42 -4.89
N VAL A 61 -11.58 -15.70 -5.93
CA VAL A 61 -11.61 -17.00 -6.64
C VAL A 61 -10.99 -18.12 -5.81
N LEU A 62 -9.95 -17.81 -5.04
CA LEU A 62 -9.24 -18.78 -4.20
C LEU A 62 -9.91 -19.00 -2.84
N GLY A 63 -10.81 -18.10 -2.42
CA GLY A 63 -11.47 -18.18 -1.12
C GLY A 63 -10.52 -17.92 0.05
N CYS A 64 -9.57 -16.99 -0.12
CA CYS A 64 -8.53 -16.68 0.86
C CYS A 64 -8.41 -15.16 1.09
N GLU A 65 -7.69 -14.77 2.15
CA GLU A 65 -7.31 -13.37 2.41
C GLU A 65 -6.02 -13.01 1.65
N LEU A 66 -5.61 -11.74 1.71
CA LEU A 66 -4.42 -11.26 0.98
C LEU A 66 -3.14 -11.88 1.55
N GLU A 67 -3.09 -12.00 2.87
CA GLU A 67 -2.00 -12.55 3.66
C GLU A 67 -1.72 -14.00 3.31
N ASP A 68 -2.76 -14.75 2.92
CA ASP A 68 -2.65 -16.15 2.48
C ASP A 68 -1.89 -16.31 1.14
N LEU A 69 -1.70 -15.21 0.38
CA LEU A 69 -1.00 -15.26 -0.92
C LEU A 69 0.53 -15.28 -0.80
N ILE A 70 1.10 -15.04 0.39
CA ILE A 70 2.54 -14.85 0.57
C ILE A 70 3.04 -15.70 1.73
N GLU A 71 4.03 -16.54 1.46
CA GLU A 71 4.85 -17.18 2.49
C GLU A 71 6.21 -16.48 2.59
N TYR A 72 6.65 -16.18 3.81
CA TYR A 72 7.98 -15.63 4.07
C TYR A 72 8.94 -16.76 4.41
N SER A 73 10.10 -16.82 3.74
CA SER A 73 11.17 -17.70 4.20
C SER A 73 11.73 -17.20 5.53
N ASP A 74 12.14 -18.14 6.40
CA ASP A 74 12.57 -17.90 7.79
C ASP A 74 13.81 -16.99 7.92
N ASP A 75 14.46 -16.65 6.80
CA ASP A 75 15.65 -15.79 6.72
C ASP A 75 15.37 -14.29 6.97
N GLN A 76 14.11 -13.90 7.21
CA GLN A 76 13.68 -12.51 7.40
C GLN A 76 12.89 -12.29 8.72
N LYS A 77 13.22 -13.02 9.81
CA LYS A 77 12.66 -12.74 11.14
C LYS A 77 13.08 -11.34 11.63
N GLY A 78 12.20 -10.35 11.43
CA GLY A 78 12.39 -9.01 12.03
C GLY A 78 11.59 -7.85 11.45
N LYS A 79 10.84 -8.02 10.35
CA LYS A 79 9.97 -6.95 9.82
C LYS A 79 8.54 -7.43 9.83
N SER A 80 7.77 -7.08 10.87
CA SER A 80 6.32 -7.16 10.75
C SER A 80 5.90 -6.30 9.55
N THR A 81 5.00 -6.84 8.72
CA THR A 81 4.39 -6.09 7.61
C THR A 81 3.40 -5.04 8.12
N ALA A 82 2.89 -5.23 9.34
CA ALA A 82 2.07 -4.28 10.05
C ALA A 82 2.93 -3.39 10.97
N PHE A 83 2.84 -2.08 10.75
CA PHE A 83 3.26 -1.08 11.73
C PHE A 83 2.10 -0.85 12.69
N SER A 84 2.34 -0.97 13.99
CA SER A 84 1.42 -0.50 15.03
C SER A 84 1.29 1.02 14.98
N LEU A 85 0.15 1.54 15.46
CA LEU A 85 -0.09 2.98 15.61
C LEU A 85 1.02 3.69 16.40
N ASP A 86 1.60 3.01 17.39
CA ASP A 86 2.69 3.56 18.19
C ASP A 86 4.03 3.54 17.44
N GLU A 87 4.30 2.54 16.60
CA GLU A 87 5.44 2.54 15.69
C GLU A 87 5.33 3.67 14.65
N LEU A 88 4.13 3.93 14.11
CA LEU A 88 3.87 5.07 13.23
C LEU A 88 4.09 6.41 13.96
N ARG A 89 3.64 6.53 15.21
CA ARG A 89 3.86 7.75 16.03
C ARG A 89 5.34 7.98 16.33
N GLN A 90 6.09 6.93 16.65
CA GLN A 90 7.52 7.02 16.94
C GLN A 90 8.34 7.36 15.70
N LEU A 91 8.03 6.76 14.56
CA LEU A 91 8.66 7.09 13.28
C LEU A 91 8.38 8.55 12.90
N ARG A 92 7.15 9.04 13.08
CA ARG A 92 6.83 10.45 12.89
C ARG A 92 7.69 11.37 13.76
N LYS A 93 7.87 11.06 15.05
CA LYS A 93 8.70 11.86 15.95
C LYS A 93 10.17 11.90 15.50
N LYS A 94 10.73 10.74 15.11
CA LYS A 94 12.13 10.59 14.68
C LYS A 94 12.51 11.42 13.45
N TRP A 95 11.55 11.73 12.58
CA TRP A 95 11.80 12.44 11.32
C TRP A 95 11.39 13.93 11.35
N LEU A 96 10.78 14.40 12.44
CA LEU A 96 10.39 15.80 12.67
C LEU A 96 11.31 16.54 13.66
N ASP A 97 12.25 15.82 14.29
CA ASP A 97 13.39 16.33 15.05
C ASP A 97 14.66 16.33 14.16
#